data_AF-A0A2P8DH79-F1
#
_entry.id   AF-A0A2P8DH79-F1
#
_cell.length_a   1.000
_cell.length_b   1.000
_cell.length_c   1.000
_cell.angle_alpha   90.00
_cell.angle_beta   90.00
_cell.angle_gamma   90.00
#
_symmetry.space_group_name_H-M   'P 1'
#
loop_
_entity.id
_entity.type
_entity.pdbx_description
1 polymer ?
#
loop_
_entity_poly.entity_id
_entity_poly.type
_entity_poly.pdbx_seq_one_letter_code
_entity_poly.pdbx_strand_id
1 'polypeptide(L)'
;MAEFRISSDDDMDLRRLAAGLVESQGWPRDQVRIWDNRDGSVLVTIDDALLRRPEPDPMNLPVHTKSDVHRACEVLRQRDPSLRGVDFAVLRDEAARFFAAGWSSADLLHALGHRPDGIAWPRDPEYQGTMGLRHRLDCWKTPNGDIRPSSAQESAQLRIVGRAGLPENIGQPTDAPERRGQAARPEAARAAADDARRLMRAQSRTTSDTLAHRDRTAAHIHRTDT
;
A
#
# COMPACT_ATOMS: atom_id res chain seq x y z
N MET A 1 29.70 -3.46 10.04
CA MET A 1 29.52 -4.90 9.77
C MET A 1 29.17 -5.52 11.10
N ALA A 2 28.14 -6.35 11.14
CA ALA A 2 27.65 -6.94 12.38
C ALA A 2 27.87 -8.45 12.37
N GLU A 3 28.21 -8.99 13.54
CA GLU A 3 28.50 -10.40 13.72
C GLU A 3 27.74 -10.90 14.95
N PHE A 4 27.12 -12.07 14.82
CA PHE A 4 26.57 -12.77 15.96
C PHE A 4 26.93 -14.25 15.88
N ARG A 5 27.19 -14.82 17.06
CA ARG A 5 27.67 -16.18 17.23
C ARG A 5 26.56 -17.03 17.81
N ILE A 6 26.34 -18.19 17.21
CA ILE A 6 25.41 -19.20 17.69
C ILE A 6 26.24 -20.36 18.23
N SER A 7 26.04 -20.68 19.50
CA SER A 7 26.61 -21.85 20.16
C SER A 7 25.50 -22.58 20.91
N SER A 8 25.59 -23.90 20.96
CA SER A 8 24.68 -24.77 21.68
C SER A 8 25.48 -25.92 22.27
N ASP A 9 25.09 -26.35 23.47
CA ASP A 9 25.62 -27.55 24.11
C ASP A 9 24.85 -28.82 23.68
N ASP A 10 23.70 -28.65 23.00
CA ASP A 10 22.90 -29.73 22.43
C ASP A 10 23.40 -30.17 21.04
N ASP A 11 23.21 -31.45 20.71
CA ASP A 11 23.50 -32.04 19.39
C ASP A 11 22.49 -31.55 18.33
N MET A 12 22.70 -30.32 17.85
CA MET A 12 21.89 -29.71 16.80
C MET A 12 22.74 -29.15 15.67
N ASP A 13 22.18 -29.18 14.46
CA ASP A 13 22.82 -28.57 13.28
C ASP A 13 22.69 -27.04 13.34
N LEU A 14 23.68 -26.41 13.98
CA LEU A 14 23.77 -24.95 14.14
C LEU A 14 23.85 -24.21 12.81
N ARG A 15 24.41 -24.84 11.77
CA ARG A 15 24.53 -24.22 10.45
C ARG A 15 23.17 -24.16 9.76
N ARG A 16 22.39 -25.23 9.88
CA ARG A 16 21.00 -25.27 9.40
C ARG A 16 20.10 -24.29 10.17
N LEU A 17 20.28 -24.18 11.48
CA LEU A 17 19.59 -23.18 12.30
C LEU A 17 19.91 -21.75 11.82
N ALA A 18 21.21 -21.44 11.62
CA ALA A 18 21.65 -20.15 11.12
C ALA A 18 21.04 -19.81 9.75
N ALA A 19 21.03 -20.77 8.82
CA ALA A 19 20.41 -20.58 7.51
C ALA A 19 18.90 -20.30 7.60
N GLY A 20 18.19 -21.04 8.46
CA GLY A 20 16.75 -20.82 8.68
C GLY A 20 16.44 -19.44 9.28
N LEU A 21 17.29 -18.96 10.20
CA LEU A 21 17.16 -17.61 10.77
C LEU A 21 17.36 -16.53 9.69
N VAL A 22 18.40 -16.66 8.87
CA VAL A 22 18.68 -15.70 7.77
C VAL A 22 17.53 -15.64 6.77
N GLU A 23 16.98 -16.79 6.39
CA GLU A 23 15.82 -16.86 5.49
C GLU A 23 14.57 -16.25 6.11
N SER A 24 14.32 -16.46 7.41
CA SER A 24 13.17 -15.88 8.10
C SER A 24 13.18 -14.35 8.12
N GLN A 25 14.37 -13.74 8.10
CA GLN A 25 14.54 -12.29 8.02
C GLN A 25 14.45 -11.75 6.58
N GLY A 26 14.39 -12.64 5.58
CA GLY A 26 14.35 -12.25 4.17
C GLY A 26 15.65 -11.59 3.68
N TRP A 27 16.77 -11.80 4.37
CA TRP A 27 18.04 -11.21 3.98
C TRP A 27 18.62 -11.91 2.75
N PRO A 28 19.22 -11.15 1.80
CA PRO A 28 19.85 -11.73 0.62
C PRO A 28 21.04 -12.63 1.00
N ARG A 29 21.10 -13.84 0.43
CA ARG A 29 22.16 -14.83 0.72
C ARG A 29 23.56 -14.35 0.32
N ASP A 30 23.68 -13.41 -0.61
CA ASP A 30 24.94 -12.80 -1.04
C ASP A 30 25.46 -11.74 -0.04
N GLN A 31 24.61 -11.25 0.86
CA GLN A 31 24.91 -10.20 1.84
C GLN A 31 25.02 -10.74 3.28
N VAL A 32 24.88 -12.05 3.45
CA VAL A 32 25.03 -12.75 4.74
C VAL A 32 26.01 -13.89 4.58
N ARG A 33 26.98 -14.01 5.49
CA ARG A 33 27.97 -15.09 5.47
C ARG A 33 27.83 -15.94 6.74
N ILE A 34 27.81 -17.26 6.56
CA ILE A 34 27.68 -18.23 7.65
C ILE A 34 28.94 -19.10 7.64
N TRP A 35 29.62 -19.17 8.78
CA TRP A 35 30.89 -19.88 8.92
C TRP A 35 30.86 -20.79 10.13
N ASP A 36 31.39 -22.00 9.96
CA ASP A 36 31.63 -22.92 11.07
C ASP A 36 32.95 -22.53 11.74
N ASN A 37 32.93 -22.47 13.07
CA ASN A 37 34.07 -22.11 13.88
C ASN A 37 34.69 -23.36 14.52
N ARG A 38 35.98 -23.31 14.86
CA ARG A 38 36.72 -24.50 15.34
C ARG A 38 36.22 -25.07 16.67
N ASP A 39 35.45 -24.28 17.41
CA ASP A 39 34.86 -24.62 18.70
C ASP A 39 33.43 -25.16 18.59
N GLY A 40 32.98 -25.50 17.38
CA GLY A 40 31.63 -26.00 17.12
C GLY A 40 30.55 -24.91 17.06
N SER A 41 30.91 -23.64 17.29
CA SER A 41 29.97 -22.53 17.09
C SER A 41 29.85 -22.12 15.63
N VAL A 42 28.75 -21.46 15.27
CA VAL A 42 28.52 -20.87 13.95
C VAL A 42 28.55 -19.35 14.06
N LEU A 43 29.37 -18.71 13.24
CA LEU A 43 29.45 -17.25 13.13
C LEU A 43 28.63 -16.79 11.93
N VAL A 44 27.73 -15.84 12.15
CA VAL A 44 26.96 -15.19 11.08
C VAL A 44 27.40 -13.74 10.97
N THR A 45 27.86 -13.34 9.79
CA THR A 45 28.27 -11.97 9.46
C THR A 45 27.24 -11.34 8.54
N ILE A 46 26.76 -10.15 8.88
CA ILE A 46 25.76 -9.39 8.12
C ILE A 46 26.33 -8.01 7.81
N ASP A 47 26.03 -7.49 6.61
CA ASP A 47 26.20 -6.07 6.32
C ASP A 47 25.32 -5.20 7.24
N ASP A 48 25.88 -4.11 7.79
CA ASP A 48 25.10 -3.18 8.63
C ASP A 48 23.94 -2.55 7.88
N ALA A 49 24.02 -2.45 6.56
CA ALA A 49 22.94 -1.95 5.72
C ALA A 49 21.65 -2.77 5.90
N LEU A 50 21.76 -4.09 6.13
CA LEU A 50 20.62 -4.99 6.36
C LEU A 50 20.02 -4.86 7.76
N LEU A 51 20.77 -4.33 8.71
CA LEU A 51 20.30 -4.06 10.07
C LEU A 51 19.60 -2.72 10.21
N ARG A 52 19.79 -1.82 9.23
CA ARG A 52 19.04 -0.57 9.19
C ARG A 52 17.60 -0.88 8.81
N ARG A 53 16.66 -0.48 9.66
CA ARG A 53 15.25 -0.48 9.29
C ARG A 53 15.14 0.42 8.04
N PRO A 54 14.69 -0.10 6.87
CA PRO A 54 14.53 0.73 5.71
C PRO A 54 13.58 1.86 6.09
N GLU A 55 14.03 3.10 5.91
CA GLU A 55 13.18 4.26 6.18
C GLU A 55 11.96 4.13 5.27
N PRO A 56 10.74 4.10 5.83
CA PRO A 56 9.56 3.85 5.03
C PRO A 56 9.42 4.98 4.02
N ASP A 57 9.32 4.61 2.74
CA ASP A 57 9.22 5.57 1.66
C ASP A 57 8.00 6.49 1.90
N PRO A 58 8.20 7.80 2.07
CA PRO A 58 7.11 8.73 2.35
C PRO A 58 6.04 8.75 1.25
N MET A 59 6.38 8.29 0.04
CA MET A 59 5.42 8.19 -1.07
C MET A 59 4.43 7.06 -0.92
N ASN A 60 4.78 6.02 -0.15
CA ASN A 60 4.02 4.80 0.05
C ASN A 60 3.49 4.65 1.49
N LEU A 61 3.68 5.67 2.33
CA LEU A 61 3.14 5.68 3.67
C LEU A 61 1.61 5.67 3.64
N PRO A 62 0.95 4.82 4.46
CA PRO A 62 -0.49 4.87 4.63
C PRO A 62 -0.93 6.23 5.19
N VAL A 63 -1.99 6.79 4.62
CA VAL A 63 -2.52 8.09 5.03
C VAL A 63 -3.87 7.87 5.70
N HIS A 64 -3.91 7.98 7.03
CA HIS A 64 -5.10 7.64 7.82
C HIS A 64 -5.64 8.81 8.65
N THR A 65 -4.78 9.78 8.99
CA THR A 65 -5.17 10.93 9.80
C THR A 65 -5.16 12.23 8.98
N LYS A 66 -5.81 13.28 9.51
CA LYS A 66 -5.76 14.62 8.90
C LYS A 66 -4.35 15.19 8.83
N SER A 67 -3.50 14.85 9.81
CA SER A 67 -2.09 15.26 9.84
C SER A 67 -1.28 14.54 8.75
N ASP A 68 -1.57 13.25 8.51
CA ASP A 68 -0.94 12.50 7.42
C ASP A 68 -1.35 13.07 6.07
N VAL A 69 -2.64 13.38 5.88
CA VAL A 69 -3.12 14.02 4.65
C VAL A 69 -2.41 15.34 4.42
N HIS A 70 -2.24 16.17 5.47
CA HIS A 70 -1.51 17.43 5.37
C HIS A 70 -0.07 17.21 4.89
N ARG A 71 0.69 16.32 5.55
CA ARG A 71 2.08 16.01 5.19
C ARG A 71 2.19 15.43 3.78
N ALA A 72 1.27 14.54 3.39
CA ALA A 72 1.22 13.99 2.04
C ALA A 72 0.99 15.09 0.98
N CYS A 73 0.08 16.04 1.25
CA CYS A 73 -0.16 17.19 0.36
C CYS A 73 1.06 18.12 0.24
N GLU A 74 1.85 18.30 1.30
CA GLU A 74 3.11 19.05 1.22
C GLU A 74 4.10 18.37 0.27
N VAL A 75 4.29 17.06 0.42
CA VAL A 75 5.17 16.26 -0.45
C VAL A 75 4.71 16.35 -1.92
N LEU A 76 3.41 16.23 -2.17
CA LEU A 76 2.84 16.35 -3.51
C LEU A 76 3.12 17.71 -4.14
N ARG A 77 2.92 18.80 -3.39
CA ARG A 77 3.15 20.17 -3.88
C ARG A 77 4.62 20.46 -4.17
N GLN A 78 5.54 19.82 -3.44
CA GLN A 78 6.98 19.92 -3.72
C GLN A 78 7.37 19.16 -4.99
N ARG A 79 6.71 18.04 -5.28
CA ARG A 79 7.06 17.14 -6.38
C ARG A 79 6.36 17.46 -7.71
N ASP A 80 5.18 18.07 -7.69
CA ASP A 80 4.41 18.38 -8.90
C ASP A 80 4.30 19.90 -9.17
N PRO A 81 4.97 20.42 -10.21
CA PRO A 81 4.87 21.82 -10.60
C PRO A 81 3.47 22.27 -11.01
N SER A 82 2.59 21.38 -11.44
CA SER A 82 1.23 21.74 -11.86
C SER A 82 0.33 22.19 -10.69
N LEU A 83 0.74 21.85 -9.46
CA LEU A 83 0.09 22.31 -8.23
C LEU A 83 0.49 23.74 -7.84
N ARG A 84 1.37 24.40 -8.60
CA ARG A 84 1.69 25.81 -8.36
C ARG A 84 0.43 26.67 -8.52
N GLY A 85 0.17 27.50 -7.52
CA GLY A 85 -1.03 28.36 -7.49
C GLY A 85 -2.32 27.66 -7.04
N VAL A 86 -2.28 26.36 -6.71
CA VAL A 86 -3.42 25.68 -6.09
C VAL A 86 -3.54 26.08 -4.62
N ASP A 87 -4.76 26.41 -4.19
CA ASP A 87 -5.08 26.60 -2.78
C ASP A 87 -4.86 25.29 -2.00
N PHE A 88 -4.08 25.38 -0.92
CA PHE A 88 -3.68 24.19 -0.16
C PHE A 88 -4.87 23.50 0.53
N ALA A 89 -5.88 24.25 0.97
CA ALA A 89 -7.08 23.66 1.55
C ALA A 89 -7.89 22.89 0.49
N VAL A 90 -7.95 23.40 -0.74
CA VAL A 90 -8.60 22.69 -1.86
C VAL A 90 -7.84 21.42 -2.23
N LEU A 91 -6.51 21.48 -2.33
CA LEU A 91 -5.69 20.29 -2.55
C LEU A 91 -5.93 19.23 -1.48
N ARG A 92 -5.99 19.65 -0.21
CA ARG A 92 -6.21 18.75 0.92
C ARG A 92 -7.59 18.09 0.88
N ASP A 93 -8.66 18.85 0.57
CA ASP A 93 -10.02 18.30 0.53
C ASP A 93 -10.19 17.27 -0.60
N GLU A 94 -9.67 17.57 -1.79
CA GLU A 94 -9.70 16.62 -2.91
C GLU A 94 -8.86 15.38 -2.59
N ALA A 95 -7.60 15.56 -2.17
CA ALA A 95 -6.68 14.45 -1.90
C ALA A 95 -7.15 13.54 -0.76
N ALA A 96 -7.81 14.09 0.28
CA ALA A 96 -8.34 13.31 1.40
C ALA A 96 -9.29 12.19 0.94
N ARG A 97 -10.07 12.41 -0.12
CA ARG A 97 -10.99 11.40 -0.66
C ARG A 97 -10.23 10.24 -1.30
N PHE A 98 -9.15 10.52 -2.02
CA PHE A 98 -8.28 9.50 -2.63
C PHE A 98 -7.53 8.70 -1.57
N PHE A 99 -6.97 9.37 -0.56
CA PHE A 99 -6.34 8.67 0.57
C PHE A 99 -7.33 7.78 1.33
N ALA A 100 -8.57 8.23 1.53
CA ALA A 100 -9.63 7.40 2.10
C ALA A 100 -10.01 6.19 1.22
N ALA A 101 -9.78 6.28 -0.10
CA ALA A 101 -9.89 5.16 -1.03
C ALA A 101 -8.63 4.26 -1.06
N GLY A 102 -7.68 4.49 -0.15
CA GLY A 102 -6.48 3.68 0.02
C GLY A 102 -5.36 3.99 -0.98
N TRP A 103 -5.45 5.11 -1.70
CA TRP A 103 -4.36 5.56 -2.56
C TRP A 103 -3.17 6.02 -1.72
N SER A 104 -1.95 5.81 -2.24
CA SER A 104 -0.73 6.38 -1.70
C SER A 104 -0.44 7.76 -2.31
N SER A 105 0.54 8.48 -1.76
CA SER A 105 1.03 9.73 -2.36
C SER A 105 1.62 9.47 -3.75
N ALA A 106 2.21 8.29 -3.99
CA ALA A 106 2.73 7.90 -5.30
C ALA A 106 1.59 7.76 -6.33
N ASP A 107 0.48 7.14 -5.93
CA ASP A 107 -0.69 6.96 -6.79
C ASP A 107 -1.30 8.31 -7.18
N LEU A 108 -1.42 9.21 -6.21
CA LEU A 108 -1.96 10.54 -6.49
C LEU A 108 -1.02 11.33 -7.41
N LEU A 109 0.30 11.26 -7.19
CA LEU A 109 1.28 11.89 -8.06
C LEU A 109 1.21 11.33 -9.49
N HIS A 110 0.99 10.02 -9.62
CA HIS A 110 0.78 9.40 -10.93
C HIS A 110 -0.47 9.94 -11.62
N ALA A 111 -1.60 10.04 -10.92
CA ALA A 111 -2.84 10.58 -11.47
C ALA A 111 -2.79 12.08 -11.83
N LEU A 112 -1.95 12.84 -11.13
CA LEU A 112 -1.70 14.24 -11.48
C LEU A 112 -0.83 14.36 -12.74
N GLY A 113 0.05 13.38 -13.00
CA GLY A 113 0.90 13.34 -14.20
C GLY A 113 0.24 12.66 -15.40
N HIS A 114 -0.68 11.72 -15.17
CA HIS A 114 -1.26 10.86 -16.20
C HIS A 114 -2.77 10.74 -16.06
N ARG A 115 -3.41 10.54 -17.20
CA ARG A 115 -4.81 10.16 -17.31
C ARG A 115 -4.98 8.66 -16.99
N PRO A 116 -6.22 8.19 -16.72
CA PRO A 116 -6.50 6.77 -16.49
C PRO A 116 -6.14 5.85 -17.67
N ASP A 117 -6.07 6.39 -18.88
CA ASP A 117 -5.61 5.68 -20.09
C ASP A 117 -4.07 5.58 -20.19
N GLY A 118 -3.34 6.12 -19.21
CA GLY A 118 -1.88 6.14 -19.16
C GLY A 118 -1.24 7.29 -19.93
N ILE A 119 -2.03 8.13 -20.61
CA ILE A 119 -1.50 9.27 -21.38
C ILE A 119 -1.14 10.41 -20.43
N ALA A 120 0.04 10.99 -20.58
CA ALA A 120 0.46 12.15 -19.78
C ALA A 120 -0.44 13.37 -20.03
N TRP A 121 -0.73 14.15 -18.98
CA TRP A 121 -1.50 15.37 -19.14
C TRP A 121 -0.73 16.42 -19.97
N PRO A 122 -1.42 17.20 -20.83
CA PRO A 122 -0.82 18.35 -21.49
C PRO A 122 -0.25 19.34 -20.48
N ARG A 123 0.85 20.01 -20.84
CA ARG A 123 1.52 21.01 -19.97
C ARG A 123 0.94 22.41 -20.10
N ASP A 124 -0.18 22.55 -20.82
CA ASP A 124 -0.78 23.84 -21.09
C ASP A 124 -1.24 24.53 -19.80
N PRO A 125 -1.22 25.88 -19.75
CA PRO A 125 -1.62 26.64 -18.56
C PRO A 125 -3.03 26.33 -18.05
N GLU A 126 -3.93 25.90 -18.94
CA GLU A 126 -5.30 25.49 -18.60
C GLU A 126 -5.37 24.29 -17.65
N TYR A 127 -4.35 23.43 -17.68
CA TYR A 127 -4.25 22.26 -16.80
C TYR A 127 -3.47 22.57 -15.50
N GLN A 128 -3.15 23.83 -15.22
CA GLN A 128 -2.47 24.26 -14.00
C GLN A 128 -3.45 24.86 -12.99
N GLY A 129 -3.03 24.93 -11.72
CA GLY A 129 -3.85 25.54 -10.67
C GLY A 129 -5.10 24.72 -10.32
N THR A 130 -6.02 25.32 -9.56
CA THR A 130 -7.12 24.60 -8.90
C THR A 130 -8.09 23.94 -9.88
N MET A 131 -8.37 24.58 -11.02
CA MET A 131 -9.23 24.01 -12.06
C MET A 131 -8.59 22.80 -12.73
N GLY A 132 -7.29 22.91 -13.06
CA GLY A 132 -6.51 21.79 -13.57
C GLY A 132 -6.47 20.61 -12.61
N LEU A 133 -6.23 20.86 -11.31
CA LEU A 133 -6.27 19.81 -10.28
C LEU A 133 -7.60 19.04 -10.29
N ARG A 134 -8.73 19.75 -10.21
CA ARG A 134 -10.06 19.12 -10.19
C ARG A 134 -10.32 18.33 -11.47
N HIS A 135 -10.05 18.93 -12.62
CA HIS A 135 -10.22 18.27 -13.92
C HIS A 135 -9.46 16.94 -13.98
N ARG A 136 -8.19 16.93 -13.55
CA ARG A 136 -7.36 15.73 -13.57
C ARG A 136 -7.91 14.66 -12.63
N LEU A 137 -8.20 15.03 -11.39
CA LEU A 137 -8.71 14.08 -10.38
C LEU A 137 -10.11 13.56 -10.72
N ASP A 138 -10.97 14.37 -11.35
CA ASP A 138 -12.31 13.94 -11.75
C ASP A 138 -12.29 12.85 -12.82
N CYS A 139 -11.27 12.81 -13.69
CA CYS A 139 -11.11 11.68 -14.62
C CYS A 139 -10.85 10.33 -13.92
N TRP A 140 -10.35 10.35 -12.69
CA TRP A 140 -10.14 9.15 -11.87
C TRP A 140 -11.34 8.80 -11.00
N LYS A 141 -12.40 9.60 -11.04
CA LYS A 141 -13.69 9.30 -10.40
C LYS A 141 -14.60 8.57 -11.38
N THR A 142 -15.46 7.71 -10.89
CA THR A 142 -16.57 7.12 -11.66
C THR A 142 -17.72 8.12 -11.74
N PRO A 143 -18.71 7.92 -12.64
CA PRO A 143 -19.90 8.76 -12.68
C PRO A 143 -20.68 8.81 -11.35
N ASN A 144 -20.53 7.80 -10.50
CA ASN A 144 -21.14 7.74 -9.17
C ASN A 144 -20.29 8.45 -8.09
N GLY A 145 -19.13 9.00 -8.45
CA GLY A 145 -18.20 9.67 -7.53
C GLY A 145 -17.26 8.71 -6.79
N ASP A 146 -17.29 7.41 -7.08
CA ASP A 146 -16.30 6.46 -6.53
C ASP A 146 -14.93 6.68 -7.18
N ILE A 147 -13.87 6.52 -6.41
CA ILE A 147 -12.50 6.65 -6.91
C ILE A 147 -12.08 5.31 -7.51
N ARG A 148 -11.59 5.34 -8.76
CA ARG A 148 -11.07 4.16 -9.45
C ARG A 148 -9.84 3.61 -8.69
N PRO A 149 -9.58 2.30 -8.71
CA PRO A 149 -8.33 1.75 -8.19
C PRO A 149 -7.12 2.35 -8.91
N SER A 150 -6.03 2.58 -8.19
CA SER A 150 -4.76 2.95 -8.84
C SER A 150 -4.11 1.74 -9.52
N SER A 151 -3.20 1.97 -10.46
CA SER A 151 -2.45 0.89 -11.13
C SER A 151 -1.62 0.05 -10.16
N ALA A 152 -1.08 0.65 -9.09
CA ALA A 152 -0.37 -0.07 -8.03
C ALA A 152 -1.31 -0.93 -7.18
N GLN A 153 -2.54 -0.45 -6.91
CA GLN A 153 -3.57 -1.22 -6.23
C GLN A 153 -4.06 -2.39 -7.09
N GLU A 154 -4.27 -2.20 -8.39
CA GLU A 154 -4.62 -3.28 -9.32
C GLU A 154 -3.52 -4.35 -9.36
N SER A 155 -2.26 -3.92 -9.44
CA SER A 155 -1.10 -4.83 -9.43
C SER A 155 -0.92 -5.56 -8.09
N ALA A 156 -1.26 -4.92 -6.97
CA ALA A 156 -1.24 -5.55 -5.65
C ALA A 156 -2.38 -6.57 -5.49
N GLN A 157 -3.59 -6.26 -5.97
CA GLN A 157 -4.72 -7.18 -5.99
C GLN A 157 -4.40 -8.44 -6.80
N LEU A 158 -3.80 -8.30 -7.98
CA LEU A 158 -3.38 -9.43 -8.82
C LEU A 158 -2.33 -10.32 -8.11
N ARG A 159 -1.38 -9.72 -7.36
CA ARG A 159 -0.39 -10.47 -6.57
C ARG A 159 -1.01 -11.21 -5.38
N ILE A 160 -1.99 -10.61 -4.69
CA ILE A 160 -2.69 -11.25 -3.58
C ILE A 160 -3.51 -12.44 -4.09
N VAL A 161 -4.20 -12.30 -5.23
CA VAL A 161 -4.91 -13.41 -5.89
C VAL A 161 -3.94 -14.54 -6.25
N GLY A 162 -2.74 -14.23 -6.75
CA GLY A 162 -1.71 -15.24 -7.03
C GLY A 162 -1.09 -15.89 -5.79
N ARG A 163 -0.98 -15.18 -4.67
CA ARG A 163 -0.32 -15.68 -3.43
C ARG A 163 -1.28 -16.37 -2.45
N ALA A 164 -2.59 -16.10 -2.54
CA ALA A 164 -3.60 -16.69 -1.68
C ALA A 164 -3.84 -18.20 -1.94
N GLY A 165 -3.17 -18.81 -2.92
CA GLY A 165 -3.28 -20.25 -3.17
C GLY A 165 -4.72 -20.71 -3.35
N LEU A 166 -5.59 -19.86 -3.91
CA LEU A 166 -6.90 -20.33 -4.34
C LEU A 166 -6.64 -21.38 -5.43
N PRO A 167 -7.16 -22.61 -5.30
CA PRO A 167 -7.06 -23.58 -6.38
C PRO A 167 -7.60 -22.95 -7.66
N GLU A 168 -6.93 -23.20 -8.79
CA GLU A 168 -7.21 -22.64 -10.13
C GLU A 168 -8.67 -22.80 -10.61
N ASN A 169 -9.51 -23.49 -9.82
CA ASN A 169 -10.88 -23.88 -10.12
C ASN A 169 -11.97 -23.13 -9.33
N ILE A 170 -11.65 -22.13 -8.49
CA ILE A 170 -12.73 -21.29 -7.91
C ILE A 170 -13.26 -20.35 -9.00
N GLY A 171 -14.39 -20.76 -9.58
CA GLY A 171 -15.06 -20.10 -10.70
C GLY A 171 -15.24 -20.99 -11.93
N GLN A 172 -14.63 -22.17 -11.98
CA GLN A 172 -14.98 -23.17 -12.98
C GLN A 172 -16.17 -23.99 -12.48
N PRO A 173 -17.28 -24.06 -13.24
CA PRO A 173 -18.42 -24.89 -12.86
C PRO A 173 -17.97 -26.35 -12.86
N THR A 174 -18.04 -26.99 -11.69
CA THR A 174 -17.93 -28.45 -11.56
C THR A 174 -18.97 -29.10 -12.48
N ASP A 175 -18.51 -30.04 -13.30
CA ASP A 175 -19.25 -30.87 -14.26
C ASP A 175 -20.76 -30.93 -14.01
N ALA A 176 -21.48 -30.01 -14.62
CA ALA A 176 -22.93 -30.06 -14.74
C ALA A 176 -23.27 -30.07 -16.23
N PRO A 177 -24.14 -30.99 -16.69
CA PRO A 177 -24.39 -31.19 -18.10
C PRO A 177 -24.90 -29.89 -18.74
N GLU A 178 -24.35 -29.61 -19.93
CA GLU A 178 -24.52 -28.42 -20.76
C GLU A 178 -25.92 -27.79 -20.69
N ARG A 179 -26.09 -26.76 -19.85
CA ARG A 179 -27.14 -25.76 -20.06
C ARG A 179 -26.57 -24.64 -20.91
N ARG A 180 -26.79 -24.75 -22.22
CA ARG A 180 -26.65 -23.64 -23.17
C ARG A 180 -27.48 -22.45 -22.67
N GLY A 181 -26.80 -21.33 -22.43
CA GLY A 181 -27.37 -19.99 -22.55
C GLY A 181 -27.87 -19.31 -21.26
N GLN A 182 -26.96 -18.68 -20.53
CA GLN A 182 -27.10 -17.26 -20.17
C GLN A 182 -25.77 -16.72 -19.65
N ALA A 183 -25.06 -15.96 -20.50
CA ALA A 183 -23.95 -15.16 -20.05
C ALA A 183 -24.46 -14.19 -18.97
N ALA A 184 -23.86 -14.22 -17.78
CA ALA A 184 -24.16 -13.26 -16.73
C ALA A 184 -24.00 -11.85 -17.31
N ARG A 185 -25.08 -11.06 -17.27
CA ARG A 185 -25.05 -9.69 -17.77
C ARG A 185 -23.96 -8.92 -17.01
N PRO A 186 -23.09 -8.18 -17.69
CA PRO A 186 -21.94 -7.50 -17.06
C PRO A 186 -22.35 -6.54 -15.95
N GLU A 187 -23.58 -6.03 -15.99
CA GLU A 187 -24.19 -5.20 -14.94
C GLU A 187 -24.43 -5.97 -13.62
N ALA A 188 -24.83 -7.24 -13.69
CA ALA A 188 -25.06 -8.06 -12.50
C ALA A 188 -23.75 -8.47 -11.81
N ALA A 189 -22.69 -8.72 -12.60
CA ALA A 189 -21.35 -8.98 -12.08
C ALA A 189 -20.74 -7.73 -11.42
N ARG A 190 -21.00 -6.54 -11.98
CA ARG A 190 -20.59 -5.25 -11.39
C ARG A 190 -21.35 -4.95 -10.09
N ALA A 191 -22.66 -5.19 -10.06
CA ALA A 191 -23.48 -4.99 -8.86
C ALA A 191 -23.04 -5.89 -7.69
N ALA A 192 -22.70 -7.16 -7.96
CA ALA A 192 -22.19 -8.07 -6.93
C ALA A 192 -20.82 -7.64 -6.38
N ALA A 193 -19.93 -7.12 -7.24
CA ALA A 193 -18.64 -6.58 -6.82
C ALA A 193 -18.79 -5.30 -5.97
N ASP A 194 -19.77 -4.45 -6.30
CA ASP A 194 -20.03 -3.22 -5.55
C ASP A 194 -20.70 -3.48 -4.19
N ASP A 195 -21.52 -4.53 -4.08
CA ASP A 195 -22.12 -4.94 -2.80
C ASP A 195 -21.07 -5.55 -1.85
N ALA A 196 -20.14 -6.35 -2.36
CA ALA A 196 -18.99 -6.82 -1.61
C ALA A 196 -18.11 -5.65 -1.11
N ARG A 197 -17.91 -4.62 -1.93
CA ARG A 197 -17.20 -3.39 -1.53
C ARG A 197 -17.96 -2.58 -0.48
N ARG A 198 -19.30 -2.54 -0.56
CA ARG A 198 -20.15 -1.88 0.44
C ARG A 198 -20.00 -2.53 1.82
N LEU A 199 -19.93 -3.85 1.87
CA LEU A 199 -19.72 -4.61 3.10
C LEU A 199 -18.32 -4.38 3.69
N MET A 200 -17.27 -4.36 2.87
CA MET A 200 -15.90 -4.06 3.34
C MET A 200 -15.79 -2.63 3.90
N ARG A 201 -16.45 -1.64 3.27
CA ARG A 201 -16.47 -0.25 3.75
C ARG A 201 -17.19 -0.10 5.10
N ALA A 202 -18.22 -0.89 5.37
CA ALA A 202 -18.90 -0.88 6.68
C ALA A 202 -17.96 -1.34 7.81
N GLN A 203 -17.10 -2.33 7.54
CA GLN A 203 -16.10 -2.78 8.50
C GLN A 203 -14.95 -1.78 8.68
N SER A 204 -14.45 -1.16 7.61
CA SER A 204 -13.32 -0.21 7.70
C SER A 204 -13.65 1.10 8.41
N ARG A 205 -14.89 1.61 8.31
CA ARG A 205 -15.29 2.82 9.07
C ARG A 205 -15.27 2.58 10.57
N THR A 206 -15.65 1.37 10.99
CA THR A 206 -15.63 0.96 12.40
C THR A 206 -14.20 0.91 12.96
N THR A 207 -13.20 0.53 12.14
CA THR A 207 -11.80 0.50 12.54
C THR A 207 -11.12 1.88 12.48
N SER A 208 -11.45 2.72 11.50
CA SER A 208 -10.95 4.11 11.46
C SER A 208 -11.51 4.98 12.58
N ASP A 209 -12.79 4.84 12.95
CA ASP A 209 -13.39 5.61 14.05
C ASP A 209 -12.83 5.21 15.42
N THR A 210 -12.49 3.93 15.60
CA THR A 210 -11.84 3.44 16.83
C THR A 210 -10.39 3.91 16.93
N LEU A 211 -9.64 3.99 15.81
CA LEU A 211 -8.31 4.59 15.77
C LEU A 211 -8.34 6.10 16.03
N ALA A 212 -9.27 6.84 15.41
CA ALA A 212 -9.43 8.28 15.62
C ALA A 212 -9.92 8.63 17.04
N HIS A 213 -10.63 7.72 17.71
CA HIS A 213 -10.96 7.87 19.13
C HIS A 213 -9.73 7.67 20.03
N ARG A 214 -8.88 6.67 19.71
CA ARG A 214 -7.64 6.38 20.43
C ARG A 214 -6.60 7.49 20.34
N ASP A 215 -6.46 8.12 19.17
CA ASP A 215 -5.58 9.28 19.00
C ASP A 215 -6.05 10.49 19.80
N ARG A 216 -7.37 10.72 19.89
CA ARG A 216 -7.94 11.81 20.70
C ARG A 216 -7.70 11.59 22.20
N THR A 217 -7.84 10.35 22.68
CA THR A 217 -7.52 10.03 24.08
C THR A 217 -6.03 10.13 24.36
N ALA A 218 -5.16 9.68 23.46
CA ALA A 218 -3.70 9.84 23.58
C ALA A 218 -3.27 11.32 23.63
N ALA A 219 -3.87 12.18 22.80
CA ALA A 219 -3.60 13.62 22.79
C ALA A 219 -4.08 14.37 24.04
N HIS A 220 -5.04 13.83 24.80
CA HIS A 220 -5.49 14.41 26.06
C HIS A 220 -4.65 13.98 27.27
N ILE A 221 -4.11 12.76 27.26
CA ILE A 221 -3.29 12.23 28.36
C ILE A 221 -1.95 12.98 28.48
N HIS A 222 -1.39 13.47 27.38
CA HIS A 222 -0.13 14.23 27.40
C HIS A 222 -0.28 15.74 27.73
N ARG A 223 -1.50 16.22 28.04
CA ARG A 223 -1.76 17.66 28.27
C ARG A 223 -2.09 18.02 29.73
N THR A 224 -2.11 17.05 30.64
CA THR A 224 -2.23 17.30 32.08
C THR A 224 -0.89 17.08 32.75
N ASP A 225 -0.05 18.12 32.71
CA ASP A 225 0.98 18.43 33.71
C ASP A 225 1.56 19.81 33.36
N THR A 226 0.92 20.86 33.85
CA THR A 226 1.51 22.19 34.14
C THR A 226 0.51 23.04 34.92
#